data_AF-A0A6C0CVP3-F1
#
_entry.id   AF-A0A6C0CVP3-F1
#
_cell.length_a   1.000
_cell.length_b   1.000
_cell.length_c   1.000
_cell.angle_alpha   90.00
_cell.angle_beta   90.00
_cell.angle_gamma   90.00
#
_symmetry.space_group_name_H-M   'P 1'
#
loop_
_entity.id
_entity.type
_entity.pdbx_description
1 polymer ?
#
loop_
_entity_poly.entity_id
_entity_poly.type
_entity_poly.pdbx_seq_one_letter_code
_entity_poly.pdbx_strand_id
1 'polypeptide(L)'
;MTEPFGFILTRHVSSEKTNKFWNEAYNCIRKYYPTEPIMIIDDNSNYDYVAPLPSTVLKNVFFVQSEYPTRGEILPYYYMYKYKLFKKAIILHDSTYMQSHMDFTSLLGDDQVKLLWNFSHHWEMLPGHYIVNDIKNLLGKLNYSEELLSLYENKDKWCGCFGIISILTLDFCEKVLHEKYNFFILLDHLKTKIDRCCLERLFGIVCCHNDPQIKEKVLMGDIHNYINQYCNWTYDFDEYIRDRAENKLERFPIIKTFNGR
;
A
#
# COMPACT_ATOMS: atom_id res chain seq x y z
N MET A 1 -16.63 0.87 -22.62
CA MET A 1 -16.14 -0.23 -21.77
C MET A 1 -15.24 0.40 -20.73
N THR A 2 -15.50 0.18 -19.45
CA THR A 2 -14.58 0.62 -18.37
C THR A 2 -13.22 -0.02 -18.60
N GLU A 3 -12.14 0.75 -18.42
CA GLU A 3 -10.79 0.20 -18.58
C GLU A 3 -10.55 -0.92 -17.55
N PRO A 4 -9.93 -2.04 -17.95
CA PRO A 4 -9.70 -3.16 -17.04
C PRO A 4 -8.76 -2.74 -15.91
N PHE A 5 -9.26 -2.82 -14.67
CA PHE A 5 -8.49 -2.66 -13.46
C PHE A 5 -8.38 -4.00 -12.71
N GLY A 6 -7.43 -4.10 -11.80
CA GLY A 6 -7.29 -5.22 -10.88
C GLY A 6 -6.79 -4.79 -9.52
N PHE A 7 -6.85 -5.71 -8.56
CA PHE A 7 -6.28 -5.51 -7.24
C PHE A 7 -4.90 -6.16 -7.16
N ILE A 8 -4.03 -5.57 -6.34
CA ILE A 8 -2.80 -6.22 -5.89
C ILE A 8 -2.88 -6.32 -4.38
N LEU A 9 -2.82 -7.55 -3.86
CA LEU A 9 -2.87 -7.84 -2.44
C LEU A 9 -1.56 -8.49 -2.01
N THR A 10 -0.84 -7.84 -1.08
CA THR A 10 0.34 -8.44 -0.44
C THR A 10 -0.07 -9.38 0.68
N ARG A 11 0.62 -10.51 0.80
CA ARG A 11 0.37 -11.55 1.80
C ARG A 11 1.66 -11.91 2.52
N HIS A 12 1.68 -11.83 3.85
CA HIS A 12 2.74 -12.40 4.69
C HIS A 12 2.15 -13.15 5.89
N VAL A 13 1.92 -14.45 5.72
CA VAL A 13 1.36 -15.32 6.78
C VAL A 13 2.50 -15.91 7.60
N SER A 14 2.52 -15.68 8.90
CA SER A 14 3.52 -16.27 9.81
C SER A 14 2.93 -16.74 11.14
N SER A 15 1.60 -16.74 11.23
CA SER A 15 0.82 -17.28 12.33
C SER A 15 -0.63 -17.46 11.89
N GLU A 16 -1.41 -18.25 12.64
CA GLU A 16 -2.86 -18.37 12.43
C GLU A 16 -3.58 -17.01 12.46
N LYS A 17 -3.15 -16.08 13.34
CA LYS A 17 -3.72 -14.72 13.42
C LYS A 17 -3.52 -13.98 12.09
N THR A 18 -2.33 -14.04 11.51
CA THR A 18 -2.07 -13.39 10.22
C THR A 18 -2.68 -14.13 9.02
N ASN A 19 -2.93 -15.43 9.17
CA ASN A 19 -3.76 -16.18 8.22
C ASN A 19 -5.18 -15.61 8.18
N LYS A 20 -5.75 -15.24 9.33
CA LYS A 20 -7.08 -14.61 9.39
C LYS A 20 -7.09 -13.22 8.74
N PHE A 21 -6.02 -12.44 8.87
CA PHE A 21 -5.92 -11.09 8.29
C PHE A 21 -6.04 -11.13 6.77
N TRP A 22 -5.14 -11.87 6.09
CA TRP A 22 -5.16 -11.90 4.62
C TRP A 22 -6.44 -12.55 4.08
N ASN A 23 -6.99 -13.55 4.78
CA ASN A 23 -8.25 -14.17 4.42
C ASN A 23 -9.40 -13.15 4.43
N GLU A 24 -9.46 -12.34 5.48
CA GLU A 24 -10.45 -11.28 5.60
C GLU A 24 -10.25 -10.19 4.53
N ALA A 25 -9.02 -9.75 4.30
CA ALA A 25 -8.71 -8.77 3.25
C ALA A 25 -9.16 -9.25 1.85
N TYR A 26 -8.86 -10.51 1.51
CA TYR A 26 -9.33 -11.13 0.27
C TYR A 26 -10.86 -11.20 0.20
N ASN A 27 -11.52 -11.63 1.28
CA ASN A 27 -12.98 -11.74 1.34
C ASN A 27 -13.66 -10.38 1.18
N CYS A 28 -13.12 -9.32 1.80
CA CYS A 28 -13.59 -7.95 1.64
C CYS A 28 -13.53 -7.49 0.18
N ILE A 29 -12.43 -7.76 -0.54
CA ILE A 29 -12.35 -7.45 -1.97
C ILE A 29 -13.40 -8.25 -2.74
N ARG A 30 -13.46 -9.57 -2.55
CA ARG A 30 -14.39 -10.44 -3.30
C ARG A 30 -15.87 -10.17 -3.03
N LYS A 31 -16.21 -9.65 -1.85
CA LYS A 31 -17.58 -9.23 -1.52
C LYS A 31 -18.07 -8.11 -2.46
N TYR A 32 -17.20 -7.17 -2.82
CA TYR A 32 -17.56 -6.01 -3.64
C TYR A 32 -17.12 -6.13 -5.11
N TYR A 33 -16.11 -6.97 -5.38
CA TYR A 33 -15.48 -7.18 -6.69
C TYR A 33 -15.38 -8.69 -6.96
N PRO A 34 -16.50 -9.35 -7.30
CA PRO A 34 -16.57 -10.80 -7.41
C PRO A 34 -15.80 -11.34 -8.62
N THR A 35 -15.55 -10.50 -9.63
CA THR A 35 -15.03 -10.93 -10.94
C THR A 35 -13.66 -10.34 -11.27
N GLU A 36 -13.28 -9.24 -10.65
CA GLU A 36 -12.06 -8.49 -10.96
C GLU A 36 -10.82 -9.32 -10.65
N PRO A 37 -9.77 -9.24 -11.49
CA PRO A 37 -8.53 -9.98 -11.22
C PRO A 37 -7.86 -9.47 -9.95
N ILE A 38 -7.33 -10.40 -9.15
CA ILE A 38 -6.49 -10.08 -7.99
C ILE A 38 -5.11 -10.71 -8.20
N MET A 39 -4.07 -9.89 -8.23
CA MET A 39 -2.70 -10.37 -8.08
C MET A 39 -2.41 -10.54 -6.59
N ILE A 40 -2.14 -11.78 -6.15
CA ILE A 40 -1.71 -12.06 -4.78
C ILE A 40 -0.19 -12.22 -4.79
N ILE A 41 0.52 -11.39 -4.03
CA ILE A 41 1.97 -11.45 -3.87
C ILE A 41 2.27 -12.03 -2.50
N ASP A 42 2.87 -13.21 -2.47
CA ASP A 42 3.36 -13.83 -1.25
C ASP A 42 4.76 -13.30 -0.91
N ASP A 43 4.83 -12.47 0.12
CA ASP A 43 6.07 -11.93 0.68
C ASP A 43 6.57 -12.83 1.82
N ASN A 44 7.01 -14.05 1.47
CA ASN A 44 7.67 -14.97 2.39
C ASN A 44 6.78 -15.50 3.52
N SER A 45 5.60 -16.02 3.19
CA SER A 45 4.74 -16.70 4.17
C SER A 45 5.35 -18.01 4.67
N ASN A 46 5.13 -18.33 5.94
CA ASN A 46 5.27 -19.67 6.47
C ASN A 46 4.01 -20.49 6.14
N TYR A 47 4.17 -21.47 5.25
CA TYR A 47 3.09 -22.30 4.73
C TYR A 47 2.49 -23.26 5.76
N ASP A 48 3.13 -23.51 6.90
CA ASP A 48 2.54 -24.27 8.02
C ASP A 48 1.29 -23.57 8.58
N TYR A 49 1.22 -22.24 8.44
CA TYR A 49 0.09 -21.43 8.90
C TYR A 49 -0.86 -21.01 7.77
N VAL A 50 -0.49 -21.27 6.51
CA VAL A 50 -1.33 -20.92 5.35
C VAL A 50 -2.45 -21.95 5.26
N ALA A 51 -3.55 -21.68 5.94
CA ALA A 51 -4.75 -22.48 5.85
C ALA A 51 -5.68 -21.91 4.76
N PRO A 52 -6.32 -22.78 3.95
CA PRO A 52 -7.25 -22.35 2.92
C PRO A 52 -8.40 -21.53 3.52
N LEU A 53 -8.94 -20.62 2.72
CA LEU A 53 -10.17 -19.91 3.05
C LEU A 53 -11.27 -20.94 3.37
N PRO A 54 -11.95 -20.83 4.53
CA PRO A 54 -13.03 -21.74 4.83
C PRO A 54 -14.09 -21.60 3.74
N SER A 55 -14.36 -22.67 3.02
CA SER A 55 -15.40 -22.80 1.97
C SER A 55 -15.23 -21.96 0.68
N THR A 56 -14.09 -21.32 0.43
CA THR A 56 -13.89 -20.49 -0.78
C THR A 56 -12.62 -20.87 -1.55
N VAL A 57 -12.78 -21.33 -2.80
CA VAL A 57 -11.67 -21.44 -3.74
C VAL A 57 -11.29 -20.03 -4.20
N LEU A 58 -9.98 -19.72 -4.25
CA LEU A 58 -9.50 -18.46 -4.83
C LEU A 58 -9.99 -18.33 -6.28
N LYS A 59 -10.67 -17.22 -6.60
CA LYS A 59 -11.28 -16.99 -7.93
C LYS A 59 -10.54 -15.87 -8.64
N ASN A 60 -10.30 -16.02 -9.95
CA ASN A 60 -9.62 -15.02 -10.79
C ASN A 60 -8.38 -14.40 -10.11
N VAL A 61 -7.49 -15.26 -9.62
CA VAL A 61 -6.27 -14.88 -8.93
C VAL A 61 -5.07 -15.17 -9.81
N PHE A 62 -4.15 -14.22 -9.90
CA PHE A 62 -2.79 -14.45 -10.36
C PHE A 62 -1.86 -14.48 -9.14
N PHE A 63 -1.22 -15.61 -8.89
CA PHE A 63 -0.40 -15.80 -7.70
C PHE A 63 1.09 -15.61 -8.01
N VAL A 64 1.77 -14.83 -7.18
CA VAL A 64 3.21 -14.55 -7.28
C VAL A 64 3.89 -14.93 -5.98
N GLN A 65 4.82 -15.88 -6.03
CA GLN A 65 5.80 -16.07 -4.96
C GLN A 65 6.92 -15.05 -5.15
N SER A 66 7.11 -14.15 -4.18
CA SER A 66 8.12 -13.10 -4.29
C SER A 66 9.53 -13.69 -4.34
N GLU A 67 10.34 -13.22 -5.29
CA GLU A 67 11.81 -13.47 -5.34
C GLU A 67 12.58 -12.50 -4.41
N TYR A 68 11.85 -11.60 -3.76
CA TYR A 68 12.35 -10.49 -2.97
C TYR A 68 11.73 -10.51 -1.56
N PRO A 69 12.12 -11.46 -0.70
CA PRO A 69 11.50 -11.62 0.60
C PRO A 69 11.69 -10.38 1.48
N THR A 70 10.66 -10.06 2.28
CA THR A 70 10.57 -8.97 3.26
C THR A 70 10.57 -7.55 2.67
N ARG A 71 10.13 -7.40 1.42
CA ARG A 71 10.05 -6.10 0.71
C ARG A 71 8.61 -5.67 0.44
N GLY A 72 7.65 -6.19 1.21
CA GLY A 72 6.21 -6.07 1.04
C GLY A 72 5.71 -4.82 0.32
N GLU A 73 6.05 -3.62 0.79
CA GLU A 73 5.49 -2.35 0.30
C GLU A 73 5.92 -1.98 -1.13
N ILE A 74 7.11 -2.40 -1.61
CA ILE A 74 7.53 -2.13 -3.01
C ILE A 74 7.08 -3.21 -3.99
N LEU A 75 6.79 -4.43 -3.51
CA LEU A 75 6.49 -5.57 -4.39
C LEU A 75 5.27 -5.35 -5.31
N PRO A 76 4.16 -4.72 -4.86
CA PRO A 76 3.03 -4.45 -5.74
C PRO A 76 3.41 -3.69 -7.00
N TYR A 77 4.27 -2.68 -6.86
CA TYR A 77 4.74 -1.87 -7.96
C TYR A 77 5.66 -2.66 -8.88
N TYR A 78 6.63 -3.36 -8.30
CA TYR A 78 7.56 -4.16 -9.09
C TYR A 78 6.84 -5.24 -9.90
N TYR A 79 5.90 -5.96 -9.30
CA TYR A 79 5.18 -7.02 -10.00
C TYR A 79 4.08 -6.51 -10.93
N MET A 80 3.53 -5.31 -10.69
CA MET A 80 2.72 -4.62 -11.69
C MET A 80 3.53 -4.31 -12.94
N TYR A 81 4.73 -3.74 -12.78
CA TYR A 81 5.68 -3.48 -13.86
C TYR A 81 6.09 -4.76 -14.60
N LYS A 82 6.42 -5.82 -13.85
CA LYS A 82 6.91 -7.09 -14.39
C LYS A 82 5.86 -7.82 -15.24
N TYR A 83 4.62 -7.91 -14.75
CA TYR A 83 3.58 -8.75 -15.36
C TYR A 83 2.54 -8.01 -16.18
N LYS A 84 2.31 -6.71 -15.91
CA LYS A 84 1.43 -5.84 -16.71
C LYS A 84 0.01 -6.39 -16.92
N LEU A 85 -0.54 -7.06 -15.89
CA LEU A 85 -1.81 -7.79 -15.99
C LEU A 85 -3.03 -6.89 -16.21
N PHE A 86 -2.95 -5.62 -15.80
CA PHE A 86 -4.03 -4.66 -15.91
C PHE A 86 -3.49 -3.24 -16.03
N LYS A 87 -4.29 -2.34 -16.62
CA LYS A 87 -3.91 -0.94 -16.87
C LYS A 87 -4.01 -0.07 -15.61
N LYS A 88 -4.82 -0.48 -14.64
CA LYS A 88 -5.04 0.21 -13.37
C LYS A 88 -4.98 -0.78 -12.21
N ALA A 89 -4.27 -0.43 -11.16
CA ALA A 89 -4.10 -1.25 -9.96
C ALA A 89 -4.69 -0.55 -8.75
N ILE A 90 -5.33 -1.32 -7.87
CA ILE A 90 -5.62 -0.93 -6.50
C ILE A 90 -4.74 -1.79 -5.59
N ILE A 91 -3.77 -1.16 -4.94
CA ILE A 91 -2.84 -1.84 -4.05
C ILE A 91 -3.42 -1.84 -2.65
N LEU A 92 -3.53 -3.01 -2.03
CA LEU A 92 -3.99 -3.20 -0.65
C LEU A 92 -3.04 -4.16 0.08
N HIS A 93 -3.00 -4.04 1.40
CA HIS A 93 -2.24 -4.93 2.28
C HIS A 93 -3.17 -5.93 2.98
N ASP A 94 -2.59 -7.02 3.49
CA ASP A 94 -3.27 -8.07 4.27
C ASP A 94 -4.03 -7.59 5.52
N SER A 95 -3.80 -6.36 5.96
CA SER A 95 -4.40 -5.73 7.14
C SER A 95 -5.29 -4.54 6.80
N THR A 96 -5.72 -4.44 5.54
CA THR A 96 -6.60 -3.39 5.02
C THR A 96 -7.88 -4.01 4.48
N TYR A 97 -9.04 -3.60 5.02
CA TYR A 97 -10.34 -4.25 4.79
C TYR A 97 -11.34 -3.29 4.15
N MET A 98 -11.77 -3.58 2.94
CA MET A 98 -12.86 -2.84 2.28
C MET A 98 -14.21 -3.11 2.98
N GLN A 99 -14.94 -2.05 3.32
CA GLN A 99 -16.29 -2.13 3.91
C GLN A 99 -17.40 -1.74 2.94
N SER A 100 -17.08 -1.11 1.80
CA SER A 100 -18.06 -0.78 0.76
C SER A 100 -17.44 -0.82 -0.64
N HIS A 101 -18.30 -0.89 -1.66
CA HIS A 101 -17.87 -0.74 -3.05
C HIS A 101 -17.45 0.71 -3.32
N MET A 102 -16.33 0.88 -4.00
CA MET A 102 -15.79 2.17 -4.43
C MET A 102 -15.61 2.20 -5.96
N ASP A 103 -16.04 3.28 -6.61
CA ASP A 103 -15.75 3.45 -8.04
C ASP A 103 -14.32 3.97 -8.24
N PHE A 104 -13.36 3.05 -8.21
CA PHE A 104 -11.94 3.38 -8.38
C PHE A 104 -11.60 4.00 -9.74
N THR A 105 -12.41 3.75 -10.76
CA THR A 105 -12.21 4.38 -12.07
C THR A 105 -12.48 5.87 -11.99
N SER A 106 -13.64 6.25 -11.42
CA SER A 106 -13.99 7.66 -11.22
C SER A 106 -13.10 8.33 -10.17
N LEU A 107 -12.71 7.61 -9.11
CA LEU A 107 -11.82 8.16 -8.08
C LEU A 107 -10.44 8.52 -8.64
N LEU A 108 -9.86 7.65 -9.47
CA LEU A 108 -8.59 7.94 -10.13
C LEU A 108 -8.74 9.09 -11.15
N GLY A 109 -9.81 9.08 -11.94
CA GLY A 109 -10.05 10.10 -12.96
C GLY A 109 -8.94 10.14 -14.00
N ASP A 110 -8.43 11.35 -14.28
CA ASP A 110 -7.30 11.59 -15.19
C ASP A 110 -5.94 11.51 -14.48
N ASP A 111 -5.92 11.33 -13.15
CA ASP A 111 -4.67 11.22 -12.40
C ASP A 111 -3.98 9.88 -12.67
N GLN A 112 -2.65 9.87 -12.68
CA GLN A 112 -1.87 8.64 -12.86
C GLN A 112 -1.74 7.83 -11.57
N VAL A 113 -1.88 8.47 -10.42
CA VAL A 113 -1.80 7.85 -9.10
C VAL A 113 -2.62 8.66 -8.08
N LYS A 114 -3.23 7.94 -7.12
CA LYS A 114 -3.83 8.53 -5.91
C LYS A 114 -3.41 7.75 -4.68
N LEU A 115 -2.93 8.48 -3.68
CA LEU A 115 -2.59 7.91 -2.39
C LEU A 115 -3.88 7.66 -1.61
N LEU A 116 -3.98 6.50 -0.96
CA LEU A 116 -5.14 6.23 -0.12
C LEU A 116 -5.09 7.07 1.15
N TRP A 117 -3.95 7.02 1.85
CA TRP A 117 -3.67 7.81 3.04
C TRP A 117 -2.31 8.49 2.94
N ASN A 118 -2.22 9.67 3.54
CA ASN A 118 -0.96 10.35 3.77
C ASN A 118 -0.62 10.43 5.27
N PHE A 119 0.59 10.94 5.55
CA PHE A 119 1.00 11.37 6.88
C PHE A 119 2.04 12.49 6.76
N SER A 120 2.20 13.28 7.83
CA SER A 120 3.13 14.40 7.90
C SER A 120 4.58 13.99 8.20
N HIS A 121 5.54 14.87 7.95
CA HIS A 121 6.96 14.61 8.18
C HIS A 121 7.36 14.44 9.67
N HIS A 122 6.48 14.75 10.62
CA HIS A 122 6.77 14.59 12.06
C HIS A 122 7.05 13.13 12.46
N TRP A 123 6.72 12.19 11.58
CA TRP A 123 6.97 10.75 11.74
C TRP A 123 8.37 10.32 11.25
N GLU A 124 9.34 11.24 11.11
CA GLU A 124 10.76 10.93 10.87
C GLU A 124 11.49 10.46 12.15
N MET A 125 10.85 10.60 13.32
CA MET A 125 11.34 10.09 14.59
C MET A 125 10.60 8.80 14.94
N LEU A 126 11.25 7.66 14.72
CA LEU A 126 10.77 6.38 15.22
C LEU A 126 11.26 6.18 16.67
N PRO A 127 10.60 5.34 17.49
CA PRO A 127 11.07 5.04 18.84
C PRO A 127 12.53 4.58 18.84
N GLY A 128 13.43 5.44 19.32
CA GLY A 128 14.87 5.17 19.40
C GLY A 128 15.67 5.31 18.09
N HIS A 129 15.07 5.76 16.98
CA HIS A 129 15.78 5.89 15.70
C HIS A 129 15.29 7.09 14.88
N TYR A 130 16.20 8.01 14.54
CA TYR A 130 15.94 9.14 13.66
C TYR A 130 16.34 8.80 12.22
N ILE A 131 15.36 8.59 11.34
CA ILE A 131 15.56 7.92 10.03
C ILE A 131 15.95 8.88 8.90
N VAL A 132 16.29 10.14 9.19
CA VAL A 132 16.55 11.16 8.17
C VAL A 132 17.73 10.81 7.27
N ASN A 133 18.82 10.29 7.84
CA ASN A 133 19.96 9.87 7.03
C ASN A 133 19.62 8.65 6.17
N ASP A 134 18.80 7.72 6.69
CA ASP A 134 18.33 6.56 5.94
C ASP A 134 17.47 7.00 4.73
N ILE A 135 16.56 7.96 4.93
CA ILE A 135 15.77 8.56 3.85
C ILE A 135 16.67 9.21 2.79
N LYS A 136 17.60 10.08 3.20
CA LYS A 136 18.52 10.77 2.28
C LYS A 136 19.39 9.80 1.49
N ASN A 137 19.89 8.77 2.16
CA ASN A 137 20.70 7.72 1.53
C ASN A 137 19.93 6.98 0.44
N LEU A 138 18.66 6.63 0.68
CA LEU A 138 17.82 5.96 -0.30
C LEU A 138 17.39 6.91 -1.44
N LEU A 139 17.07 8.17 -1.15
CA LEU A 139 16.80 9.18 -2.19
C LEU A 139 17.99 9.38 -3.12
N GLY A 140 19.22 9.33 -2.57
CA GLY A 140 20.46 9.37 -3.34
C GLY A 140 20.68 8.20 -4.30
N LYS A 141 19.83 7.16 -4.26
CA LYS A 141 19.88 6.03 -5.22
C LYS A 141 18.98 6.23 -6.43
N LEU A 142 18.04 7.17 -6.37
CA LEU A 142 17.08 7.44 -7.44
C LEU A 142 17.66 8.41 -8.46
N ASN A 143 17.13 8.38 -9.68
CA ASN A 143 17.34 9.48 -10.62
C ASN A 143 16.70 10.75 -10.05
N TYR A 144 17.20 11.93 -10.46
CA TYR A 144 16.76 13.23 -9.94
C TYR A 144 16.98 13.38 -8.42
N SER A 145 18.04 12.75 -7.88
CA SER A 145 18.29 12.73 -6.45
C SER A 145 18.49 14.12 -5.85
N GLU A 146 19.09 15.06 -6.57
CA GLU A 146 19.30 16.44 -6.08
C GLU A 146 17.97 17.17 -5.89
N GLU A 147 17.07 17.06 -6.87
CA GLU A 147 15.74 17.65 -6.83
C GLU A 147 14.86 17.00 -5.77
N LEU A 148 14.92 15.67 -5.65
CA LEU A 148 14.18 14.92 -4.62
C LEU A 148 14.68 15.25 -3.21
N LEU A 149 16.00 15.41 -3.02
CA LEU A 149 16.58 15.85 -1.76
C LEU A 149 16.18 17.29 -1.45
N SER A 150 16.19 18.19 -2.44
CA SER A 150 15.71 19.57 -2.28
C SER A 150 14.23 19.61 -1.88
N LEU A 151 13.40 18.79 -2.52
CA LEU A 151 11.99 18.64 -2.17
C LEU A 151 11.82 18.09 -0.76
N TYR A 152 12.60 17.08 -0.38
CA TYR A 152 12.59 16.50 0.96
C TYR A 152 12.86 17.55 2.06
N GLU A 153 13.78 18.49 1.84
CA GLU A 153 14.05 19.57 2.79
C GLU A 153 12.89 20.56 2.89
N ASN A 154 12.08 20.72 1.84
CA ASN A 154 10.89 21.56 1.87
C ASN A 154 9.66 20.78 2.36
N LYS A 155 9.60 20.60 3.68
CA LYS A 155 8.64 19.75 4.39
C LYS A 155 7.16 20.05 4.11
N ASP A 156 6.81 21.27 3.71
CA ASP A 156 5.44 21.64 3.35
C ASP A 156 5.03 21.23 1.93
N LYS A 157 5.99 20.78 1.12
CA LYS A 157 5.79 20.46 -0.31
C LYS A 157 5.59 18.99 -0.59
N TRP A 158 5.74 18.13 0.40
CA TRP A 158 5.52 16.70 0.24
C TRP A 158 4.77 16.10 1.43
N CYS A 159 4.19 14.93 1.23
CA CYS A 159 3.61 14.11 2.29
C CYS A 159 4.07 12.66 2.10
N GLY A 160 4.11 11.88 3.18
CA GLY A 160 4.35 10.44 3.07
C GLY A 160 3.12 9.68 2.58
N CYS A 161 3.30 8.47 2.06
CA CYS A 161 2.20 7.57 1.70
C CYS A 161 2.17 6.36 2.63
N PHE A 162 1.15 6.26 3.48
CA PHE A 162 1.09 5.22 4.50
C PHE A 162 0.95 3.83 3.88
N GLY A 163 1.90 2.93 4.19
CA GLY A 163 2.00 1.62 3.56
C GLY A 163 2.20 1.65 2.05
N ILE A 164 2.40 2.81 1.43
CA ILE A 164 2.47 2.91 -0.04
C ILE A 164 1.18 2.35 -0.69
N ILE A 165 0.05 2.53 0.00
CA ILE A 165 -1.26 2.06 -0.45
C ILE A 165 -1.85 3.11 -1.40
N SER A 166 -2.11 2.72 -2.64
CA SER A 166 -2.53 3.64 -3.68
C SER A 166 -3.35 2.98 -4.79
N ILE A 167 -3.97 3.84 -5.60
CA ILE A 167 -4.54 3.50 -6.90
C ILE A 167 -3.63 4.09 -7.97
N LEU A 168 -3.25 3.34 -9.00
CA LEU A 168 -2.39 3.87 -10.05
C LEU A 168 -2.55 3.21 -11.41
N THR A 169 -2.07 3.89 -12.43
CA THR A 169 -1.99 3.37 -13.80
C THR A 169 -0.70 2.60 -14.04
N LEU A 170 -0.75 1.64 -14.97
CA LEU A 170 0.45 0.95 -15.45
C LEU A 170 1.49 1.94 -16.00
N ASP A 171 1.02 2.99 -16.68
CA ASP A 171 1.85 4.08 -17.16
C ASP A 171 2.63 4.79 -16.03
N PHE A 172 2.02 5.00 -14.86
CA PHE A 172 2.74 5.52 -13.70
C PHE A 172 3.87 4.57 -13.28
N CYS A 173 3.57 3.28 -13.23
CA CYS A 173 4.54 2.26 -12.84
C CYS A 173 5.71 2.17 -13.83
N GLU A 174 5.43 2.13 -15.13
CA GLU A 174 6.43 2.02 -16.20
C GLU A 174 7.20 3.32 -16.39
N LYS A 175 6.50 4.41 -16.71
CA LYS A 175 7.14 5.65 -17.17
C LYS A 175 7.65 6.50 -16.01
N VAL A 176 6.94 6.49 -14.89
CA VAL A 176 7.31 7.32 -13.74
C VAL A 176 8.24 6.54 -12.80
N LEU A 177 7.78 5.43 -12.23
CA LEU A 177 8.59 4.71 -11.24
C LEU A 177 9.82 4.05 -11.88
N HIS A 178 9.65 3.27 -12.94
CA HIS A 178 10.77 2.56 -13.55
C HIS A 178 11.67 3.48 -14.38
N GLU A 179 11.16 4.08 -15.46
CA GLU A 179 11.98 4.80 -16.43
C GLU A 179 12.52 6.14 -15.88
N LYS A 180 11.64 6.98 -15.33
CA LYS A 180 12.02 8.32 -14.85
C LYS A 180 12.87 8.26 -13.58
N TYR A 181 12.41 7.58 -12.53
CA TYR A 181 13.09 7.62 -11.22
C TYR A 181 14.04 6.44 -10.95
N ASN A 182 14.02 5.39 -11.78
CA ASN A 182 14.72 4.13 -11.48
C ASN A 182 14.33 3.55 -10.11
N PHE A 183 13.06 3.66 -9.73
CA PHE A 183 12.56 3.37 -8.39
C PHE A 183 12.83 1.92 -7.93
N PHE A 184 12.87 0.97 -8.86
CA PHE A 184 13.08 -0.44 -8.54
C PHE A 184 14.52 -0.79 -8.16
N ILE A 185 15.48 0.12 -8.31
CA ILE A 185 16.82 -0.05 -7.72
C ILE A 185 16.76 -0.22 -6.19
N LEU A 186 15.71 0.31 -5.55
CA LEU A 186 15.50 0.19 -4.12
C LEU A 186 15.29 -1.25 -3.65
N LEU A 187 14.90 -2.20 -4.53
CA LEU A 187 14.81 -3.61 -4.17
C LEU A 187 16.12 -4.13 -3.57
N ASP A 188 17.28 -3.66 -4.03
CA ASP A 188 18.57 -4.09 -3.51
C ASP A 188 18.91 -3.50 -2.13
N HIS A 189 18.19 -2.45 -1.72
CA HIS A 189 18.48 -1.67 -0.53
C HIS A 189 17.46 -1.86 0.60
N LEU A 190 16.23 -2.28 0.29
CA LEU A 190 15.19 -2.51 1.30
C LEU A 190 15.40 -3.88 1.97
N LYS A 191 15.89 -3.89 3.21
CA LYS A 191 16.18 -5.11 3.98
C LYS A 191 15.49 -5.15 5.34
N THR A 192 15.12 -4.00 5.88
CA THR A 192 14.66 -3.85 7.26
C THR A 192 13.30 -3.14 7.32
N LYS A 193 12.67 -3.16 8.50
CA LYS A 193 11.47 -2.36 8.76
C LYS A 193 11.74 -0.86 8.60
N ILE A 194 12.91 -0.39 9.03
CA ILE A 194 13.31 1.01 8.92
C ILE A 194 13.36 1.42 7.45
N ASP A 195 13.92 0.60 6.58
CA ASP A 195 13.98 0.88 5.14
C ASP A 195 12.58 1.01 4.53
N ARG A 196 11.64 0.15 4.97
CA ARG A 196 10.24 0.18 4.51
C ARG A 196 9.51 1.42 5.03
N CYS A 197 9.77 1.84 6.27
CA CYS A 197 9.30 3.13 6.77
C CYS A 197 9.88 4.30 5.95
N CYS A 198 11.16 4.26 5.59
CA CYS A 198 11.75 5.28 4.71
C CYS A 198 11.06 5.28 3.34
N LEU A 199 10.79 4.10 2.78
CA LEU A 199 10.15 3.94 1.47
C LEU A 199 8.78 4.65 1.39
N GLU A 200 7.99 4.66 2.47
CA GLU A 200 6.73 5.42 2.54
C GLU A 200 6.93 6.92 2.30
N ARG A 201 8.05 7.49 2.77
CA ARG A 201 8.41 8.90 2.54
C ARG A 201 8.93 9.07 1.12
N LEU A 202 9.83 8.19 0.67
CA LEU A 202 10.40 8.24 -0.68
C LEU A 202 9.32 8.20 -1.75
N PHE A 203 8.36 7.27 -1.63
CA PHE A 203 7.26 7.17 -2.58
C PHE A 203 6.38 8.44 -2.58
N GLY A 204 6.07 8.97 -1.40
CA GLY A 204 5.35 10.24 -1.27
C GLY A 204 6.07 11.41 -1.94
N ILE A 205 7.39 11.52 -1.75
CA ILE A 205 8.24 12.54 -2.37
C ILE A 205 8.27 12.37 -3.90
N VAL A 206 8.45 11.15 -4.41
CA VAL A 206 8.42 10.84 -5.85
C VAL A 206 7.07 11.23 -6.46
N CYS A 207 5.98 10.91 -5.76
CA CYS A 207 4.62 11.30 -6.13
C CYS A 207 4.45 12.83 -6.17
N CYS A 208 4.87 13.56 -5.14
CA CYS A 208 4.78 15.02 -5.08
C CYS A 208 5.71 15.72 -6.08
N HIS A 209 6.87 15.14 -6.38
CA HIS A 209 7.76 15.66 -7.43
C HIS A 209 7.15 15.47 -8.83
N ASN A 210 6.39 14.40 -9.04
CA ASN A 210 5.72 14.14 -10.31
C ASN A 210 4.42 14.93 -10.49
N ASP A 211 3.61 15.03 -9.43
CA ASP A 211 2.41 15.87 -9.36
C ASP A 211 2.42 16.65 -8.04
N PRO A 212 2.80 17.94 -8.05
CA PRO A 212 2.82 18.79 -6.86
C PRO A 212 1.46 18.95 -6.15
N GLN A 213 0.34 18.65 -6.84
CA GLN A 213 -1.00 18.73 -6.27
C GLN A 213 -1.46 17.43 -5.61
N ILE A 214 -0.68 16.35 -5.67
CA ILE A 214 -1.11 15.03 -5.19
C ILE A 214 -1.46 15.01 -3.71
N LYS A 215 -0.80 15.84 -2.89
CA LYS A 215 -1.09 15.95 -1.45
C LYS A 215 -2.51 16.46 -1.15
N GLU A 216 -3.13 17.16 -2.09
CA GLU A 216 -4.49 17.69 -1.99
C GLU A 216 -5.54 16.70 -2.52
N LYS A 217 -5.09 15.65 -3.21
CA LYS A 217 -5.92 14.64 -3.88
C LYS A 217 -5.96 13.29 -3.14
N VAL A 218 -5.40 13.22 -1.93
CA VAL A 218 -5.36 12.01 -1.09
C VAL A 218 -6.79 11.62 -0.71
N LEU A 219 -7.14 10.35 -0.93
CA LEU A 219 -8.54 9.91 -0.88
C LEU A 219 -9.17 9.97 0.51
N MET A 220 -8.41 9.57 1.53
CA MET A 220 -8.89 9.44 2.92
C MET A 220 -8.18 10.40 3.89
N GLY A 221 -7.30 11.26 3.37
CA GLY A 221 -6.50 12.20 4.15
C GLY A 221 -5.44 11.54 5.04
N ASP A 222 -5.14 12.18 6.17
CA ASP A 222 -4.12 11.73 7.12
C ASP A 222 -4.58 10.46 7.85
N ILE A 223 -3.75 9.40 7.81
CA ILE A 223 -4.08 8.10 8.40
C ILE A 223 -4.40 8.18 9.90
N HIS A 224 -3.69 9.03 10.66
CA HIS A 224 -3.90 9.13 12.10
C HIS A 224 -5.23 9.81 12.39
N ASN A 225 -5.56 10.87 11.65
CA ASN A 225 -6.88 11.49 11.71
C ASN A 225 -7.98 10.55 11.24
N TYR A 226 -7.72 9.71 10.24
CA TYR A 226 -8.67 8.73 9.73
C TYR A 226 -8.98 7.64 10.76
N ILE A 227 -7.95 7.01 11.33
CA ILE A 227 -8.11 5.96 12.35
C ILE A 227 -8.81 6.52 13.61
N ASN A 228 -8.43 7.73 14.04
CA ASN A 228 -9.03 8.39 15.21
C ASN A 228 -10.55 8.63 15.07
N GLN A 229 -11.12 8.54 13.87
CA GLN A 229 -12.57 8.63 13.67
C GLN A 229 -13.33 7.35 14.02
N TYR A 230 -12.68 6.19 14.03
CA TYR A 230 -13.32 4.92 14.38
C TYR A 230 -12.72 4.19 15.57
N CYS A 231 -11.45 4.45 15.89
CA CYS A 231 -10.79 3.87 17.06
C CYS A 231 -9.54 4.70 17.45
N ASN A 232 -8.56 4.05 18.08
CA ASN A 232 -7.24 4.56 18.39
C ASN A 232 -6.19 3.86 17.48
N TRP A 233 -4.96 4.36 17.50
CA TRP A 233 -3.87 3.83 16.67
C TRP A 233 -3.57 2.34 16.90
N THR A 234 -3.89 1.82 18.08
CA THR A 234 -3.66 0.42 18.45
C THR A 234 -4.78 -0.53 18.04
N TYR A 235 -5.76 -0.07 17.26
CA TYR A 235 -6.91 -0.85 16.83
C TYR A 235 -6.53 -2.14 16.13
N ASP A 236 -6.83 -3.27 16.74
CA ASP A 236 -6.39 -4.57 16.24
C ASP A 236 -7.50 -5.33 15.47
N PHE A 237 -7.14 -6.51 14.96
CA PHE A 237 -8.06 -7.34 14.20
C PHE A 237 -9.22 -7.92 15.01
N ASP A 238 -8.99 -8.26 16.28
CA ASP A 238 -10.03 -8.86 17.11
C ASP A 238 -11.08 -7.79 17.46
N GLU A 239 -10.64 -6.54 17.66
CA GLU A 239 -11.52 -5.37 17.76
C GLU A 239 -12.27 -5.08 16.46
N TYR A 240 -11.58 -5.14 15.31
CA TYR A 240 -12.22 -5.02 13.99
C TYR A 240 -13.37 -6.00 13.79
N ILE A 241 -13.15 -7.29 14.08
CA ILE A 241 -14.18 -8.32 13.91
C ILE A 241 -15.39 -8.05 14.80
N ARG A 242 -15.16 -7.65 16.07
CA ARG A 242 -16.22 -7.31 17.01
C ARG A 242 -17.04 -6.10 16.52
N ASP A 243 -16.38 -5.00 16.19
CA ASP A 243 -17.07 -3.77 15.79
C ASP A 243 -17.76 -3.89 14.43
N ARG A 244 -17.22 -4.73 13.52
CA ARG A 244 -17.88 -5.09 12.27
C ARG A 244 -19.18 -5.86 12.53
N ALA A 245 -19.17 -6.82 13.45
CA ALA A 245 -20.37 -7.58 13.82
C ALA A 245 -21.45 -6.68 14.46
N GLU A 246 -21.04 -5.57 15.06
CA GLU A 246 -21.91 -4.54 15.64
C GLU A 246 -22.22 -3.38 14.66
N ASN A 247 -21.86 -3.50 13.37
CA ASN A 247 -22.09 -2.50 12.31
C ASN A 247 -21.52 -1.09 12.60
N LYS A 248 -20.50 -0.97 13.47
CA LYS A 248 -19.90 0.34 13.82
C LYS A 248 -19.05 0.96 12.72
N LEU A 249 -18.65 0.15 11.73
CA LEU A 249 -17.65 0.50 10.73
C LEU A 249 -18.26 0.88 9.37
N GLU A 250 -19.59 0.82 9.20
CA GLU A 250 -20.26 0.98 7.89
C GLU A 250 -19.99 2.32 7.20
N ARG A 251 -19.73 3.38 7.98
CA ARG A 251 -19.44 4.72 7.43
C ARG A 251 -18.04 4.85 6.82
N PHE A 252 -17.15 3.89 7.06
CA PHE A 252 -15.76 3.94 6.61
C PHE A 252 -15.56 2.98 5.44
N PRO A 253 -15.26 3.45 4.23
CA PRO A 253 -15.16 2.58 3.06
C PRO A 253 -14.02 1.57 3.14
N ILE A 254 -12.96 1.90 3.89
CA ILE A 254 -11.80 1.03 4.10
C ILE A 254 -11.35 1.16 5.56
N ILE A 255 -11.04 0.04 6.20
CA ILE A 255 -10.51 0.00 7.57
C ILE A 255 -9.08 -0.52 7.53
N LYS A 256 -8.21 0.11 8.32
CA LYS A 256 -6.86 -0.37 8.62
C LYS A 256 -6.79 -0.85 10.06
N THR A 257 -6.21 -2.02 10.29
CA THR A 257 -5.87 -2.51 11.63
C THR A 257 -4.36 -2.51 11.86
N PHE A 258 -3.96 -2.27 13.10
CA PHE A 258 -2.59 -2.41 13.56
C PHE A 258 -2.27 -3.89 13.81
N ASN A 259 -1.12 -4.36 13.31
CA ASN A 259 -0.67 -5.75 13.45
C ASN A 259 0.70 -5.88 14.13
N GLY A 260 1.25 -4.79 14.67
CA GLY A 260 2.56 -4.78 15.33
C GLY A 260 3.76 -4.96 14.40
N ARG A 261 3.56 -5.03 13.08
CA ARG A 261 4.61 -5.28 12.08
C ARG A 261 5.17 -4.00 11.48
#